data_AF-A0A0F9F6U5-F1
#
_entry.id   AF-A0A0F9F6U5-F1
#
_cell.length_a   1.000
_cell.length_b   1.000
_cell.length_c   1.000
_cell.angle_alpha   90.00
_cell.angle_beta   90.00
_cell.angle_gamma   90.00
#
_symmetry.space_group_name_H-M   'P 1'
#
loop_
_entity.id
_entity.type
_entity.pdbx_description
1 polymer ?
#
loop_
_entity_poly.entity_id
_entity_poly.type
_entity_poly.pdbx_seq_one_letter_code
_entity_poly.pdbx_strand_id
1 'polypeptide(L)' 'MSITSKADDMPGIYRKNYLAAVSGKATPRNAIKAFCIECMGYVRSEVTNCDTIDCPLNLYRPYRKASDSDD' A
#
# COMPACT_ATOMS: atom_id res chain seq x y z
N MET A 1 -8.11 0.88 -18.61
CA MET A 1 -7.27 1.96 -18.08
C MET A 1 -5.82 1.56 -18.28
N SER A 2 -4.98 2.45 -18.83
CA SER A 2 -3.55 2.18 -18.94
C SER A 2 -2.92 2.27 -17.55
N ILE A 3 -1.90 1.47 -17.27
CA ILE A 3 -1.12 1.54 -16.01
C ILE A 3 -0.55 2.95 -15.79
N THR A 4 -0.26 3.67 -16.88
CA THR A 4 0.24 5.04 -16.85
C THR A 4 -0.80 6.06 -16.41
N SER A 5 -2.07 5.92 -16.81
CA SER A 5 -3.10 6.92 -16.49
C SER A 5 -3.34 7.01 -14.99
N LYS A 6 -3.31 5.88 -14.28
CA LYS A 6 -3.47 5.88 -12.81
C LYS A 6 -2.25 6.47 -12.09
N ALA A 7 -1.05 6.29 -12.65
CA ALA A 7 0.19 6.78 -12.07
C ALA A 7 0.32 8.31 -12.14
N ASP A 8 -0.33 8.95 -13.10
CA ASP A 8 -0.27 10.40 -13.32
C ASP A 8 -1.08 11.18 -12.27
N ASP A 9 -2.17 10.59 -11.77
CA ASP A 9 -3.01 11.18 -10.71
C ASP A 9 -2.45 10.95 -9.29
N MET A 10 -1.34 10.21 -9.14
CA MET A 10 -0.75 9.91 -7.84
C MET A 10 0.16 11.04 -7.33
N PRO A 11 0.23 11.27 -6.01
CA PRO A 11 1.27 12.10 -5.43
C PRO A 11 2.66 11.55 -5.80
N GLY A 12 3.57 12.44 -6.22
CA GLY A 12 4.87 12.06 -6.80
C GLY A 12 5.71 11.14 -5.91
N ILE A 13 5.58 11.25 -4.58
CA ILE A 13 6.27 10.40 -3.61
C ILE A 13 5.87 8.92 -3.68
N TYR A 14 4.66 8.60 -4.12
CA TYR A 14 4.15 7.22 -4.23
C TYR A 14 4.27 6.66 -5.65
N ARG A 15 4.29 7.53 -6.66
CA ARG A 15 4.31 7.19 -8.09
C ARG A 15 5.41 6.19 -8.45
N LYS A 16 6.66 6.42 -7.99
CA LYS A 16 7.80 5.53 -8.32
C LYS A 16 7.59 4.09 -7.82
N ASN A 17 7.11 3.94 -6.58
CA ASN A 17 6.87 2.61 -6.00
C ASN A 17 5.69 1.93 -6.67
N TYR A 18 4.63 2.66 -6.99
CA TYR A 18 3.50 2.14 -7.76
C TYR A 18 3.96 1.60 -9.12
N LEU A 19 4.70 2.40 -9.90
CA LEU A 19 5.23 1.99 -11.21
C LEU A 19 6.13 0.76 -11.12
N ALA A 20 6.97 0.66 -10.08
CA ALA A 20 7.79 -0.53 -9.85
C ALA A 20 6.93 -1.77 -9.53
N ALA A 21 5.86 -1.63 -8.75
CA ALA A 21 4.97 -2.73 -8.38
C ALA A 21 4.21 -3.27 -9.59
N VAL A 22 3.55 -2.41 -10.35
CA VAL A 22 2.75 -2.79 -11.54
C VAL A 22 3.62 -3.30 -12.70
N SER A 23 4.91 -2.95 -12.74
CA SER A 23 5.86 -3.48 -13.73
C SER A 23 6.56 -4.77 -13.29
N GLY A 24 6.21 -5.32 -12.11
CA GLY A 24 6.81 -6.55 -11.59
C GLY A 24 8.26 -6.39 -11.11
N LYS A 25 8.73 -5.16 -10.92
CA LYS A 25 10.12 -4.83 -10.51
C LYS A 25 10.24 -4.57 -9.01
N ALA A 26 9.14 -4.44 -8.28
CA ALA A 26 9.13 -4.27 -6.84
C ALA A 26 9.23 -5.61 -6.11
N THR A 27 9.79 -5.59 -4.90
CA THR A 27 9.66 -6.71 -3.97
C THR A 27 8.20 -6.87 -3.55
N PRO A 28 7.76 -8.08 -3.12
CA PRO A 28 6.39 -8.29 -2.62
C PRO A 28 5.99 -7.28 -1.53
N ARG A 29 6.91 -6.98 -0.60
CA ARG A 29 6.69 -5.98 0.46
C ARG A 29 6.44 -4.57 -0.10
N ASN A 30 7.18 -4.16 -1.13
CA ASN A 30 6.99 -2.85 -1.76
C ASN A 30 5.71 -2.80 -2.61
N ALA A 31 5.32 -3.91 -3.23
CA ALA A 31 4.04 -4.02 -3.94
C ALA A 31 2.85 -3.90 -2.96
N ILE A 32 2.89 -4.62 -1.83
CA ILE A 32 1.88 -4.50 -0.76
C ILE A 32 1.83 -3.06 -0.24
N LYS A 33 2.98 -2.43 -0.01
CA LYS A 33 3.04 -1.04 0.42
C LYS A 33 2.40 -0.08 -0.59
N ALA A 34 2.69 -0.24 -1.88
CA ALA A 34 2.09 0.56 -2.94
C ALA A 34 0.57 0.36 -3.00
N PHE A 35 0.10 -0.88 -2.88
CA PHE A 35 -1.32 -1.19 -2.83
C PHE A 35 -2.01 -0.56 -1.61
N CYS A 36 -1.47 -0.75 -0.40
CA CYS A 36 -2.12 -0.26 0.81
C CYS A 36 -2.22 1.27 0.83
N ILE A 37 -1.16 1.98 0.40
CA ILE A 37 -1.18 3.45 0.39
C ILE A 37 -2.14 3.99 -0.67
N GLU A 38 -2.25 3.32 -1.81
CA GLU A 38 -3.23 3.63 -2.86
C GLU A 38 -4.67 3.39 -2.38
N CYS A 39 -4.92 2.23 -1.75
CA CYS A 39 -6.22 1.85 -1.21
C CYS A 39 -6.75 2.87 -0.18
N MET A 40 -5.86 3.41 0.65
CA MET A 40 -6.16 4.41 1.67
C MET A 40 -6.04 5.86 1.19
N GLY A 41 -6.10 6.11 -0.13
CA GLY A 41 -6.12 7.47 -0.68
C GLY A 41 -4.86 8.28 -0.40
N TYR A 42 -3.71 7.62 -0.33
CA TYR A 42 -2.39 8.20 -0.08
C TYR A 42 -2.16 8.75 1.34
N VAL A 43 -3.01 8.34 2.30
CA VAL A 43 -2.91 8.73 3.71
C VAL A 43 -2.24 7.62 4.52
N ARG A 44 -1.02 7.87 5.02
CA ARG A 44 -0.21 6.85 5.71
C ARG A 44 -0.82 6.39 7.04
N SER A 45 -1.47 7.28 7.79
CA SER A 45 -2.10 6.94 9.07
C SER A 45 -3.23 5.94 8.89
N GLU A 46 -4.00 6.07 7.82
CA GLU A 46 -5.09 5.15 7.48
C GLU A 46 -4.59 3.74 7.19
N VAL A 47 -3.41 3.61 6.59
CA VAL A 47 -2.78 2.29 6.41
C VAL A 47 -2.44 1.64 7.76
N THR A 48 -1.90 2.41 8.71
CA THR A 48 -1.60 1.93 10.06
C THR A 48 -2.86 1.47 10.79
N ASN A 49 -3.92 2.28 10.68
CA ASN A 49 -5.19 2.10 11.39
C ASN A 49 -6.22 1.23 10.63
N CYS A 50 -5.85 0.64 9.48
CA CYS A 50 -6.76 -0.17 8.68
C CYS A 50 -7.28 -1.39 9.47
N ASP A 51 -8.60 -1.43 9.64
CA ASP A 51 -9.36 -2.43 10.40
C ASP A 51 -10.14 -3.41 9.50
N THR A 52 -9.90 -3.36 8.18
CA THR A 52 -10.51 -4.25 7.18
C THR A 52 -9.98 -5.68 7.34
N ILE A 53 -10.53 -6.43 8.31
CA ILE A 53 -10.09 -7.77 8.71
C ILE A 53 -10.27 -8.84 7.62
N ASP A 54 -11.20 -8.63 6.69
CA ASP A 54 -11.47 -9.50 5.55
C ASP A 54 -10.54 -9.22 4.36
N CYS A 55 -9.70 -8.17 4.44
CA CYS A 55 -8.68 -7.92 3.43
C CYS A 55 -7.53 -8.93 3.59
N PRO A 56 -7.21 -9.72 2.54
CA PRO A 56 -6.14 -10.71 2.61
C PRO A 56 -4.75 -10.09 2.82
N LEU A 57 -4.61 -8.77 2.60
CA LEU A 57 -3.38 -8.02 2.82
C LEU A 57 -3.32 -7.35 4.20
N ASN A 58 -4.38 -7.38 5.01
CA ASN A 58 -4.44 -6.65 6.29
C ASN A 58 -3.27 -7.04 7.24
N LEU A 59 -2.98 -8.34 7.34
CA LEU A 59 -1.88 -8.87 8.17
C LEU A 59 -0.48 -8.56 7.60
N TYR A 60 -0.41 -8.25 6.31
CA TYR A 60 0.84 -7.94 5.60
C TYR A 60 1.06 -6.44 5.39
N ARG A 61 0.09 -5.59 5.82
CA ARG A 61 0.11 -4.15 5.60
C ARG A 61 1.38 -3.51 6.19
N PRO A 62 1.95 -2.49 5.54
CA PRO A 62 3.09 -1.77 6.11
C PRO A 62 2.62 -0.97 7.34
N TYR A 63 3.51 -0.75 8.31
CA TYR A 63 3.28 0.14 9.47
C TYR A 63 2.36 -0.38 10.58
N ARG A 64 2.19 -1.70 10.71
CA ARG A 64 1.55 -2.29 11.90
C ARG A 64 2.21 -1.76 13.17
N LYS A 65 1.40 -1.35 14.16
CA LYS A 65 1.90 -0.98 15.48
C LYS A 65 2.48 -2.24 16.14
N ALA A 66 3.57 -2.08 16.87
CA ALA A 66 4.26 -3.20 17.54
C ALA A 66 3.47 -3.80 18.72
N SER A 67 2.24 -3.38 18.97
CA SER A 67 1.42 -3.76 20.14
C SER A 67 0.27 -4.72 19.81
N ASP A 68 0.27 -5.39 18.66
CA ASP A 68 -0.71 -6.45 18.35
C ASP A 68 -0.22 -7.84 18.82
N SER A 69 0.56 -7.89 19.90
CA SER A 69 0.90 -9.12 20.60
C SER A 69 0.17 -9.12 21.93
N ASP A 70 -0.91 -9.92 21.96
CA ASP A 70 -1.40 -10.67 23.11
C ASP A 70 -2.06 -9.87 24.26
N ASP A 71 -3.40 -9.78 24.21
CA ASP A 71 -4.28 -10.10 25.34
C ASP A 71 -5.10 -11.35 24.94
#